data_AF-A0A9W6ZVL0-F1
#
_entry.id   AF-A0A9W6ZVL0-F1
#
_cell.length_a   1.000
_cell.length_b   1.000
_cell.length_c   1.000
_cell.angle_alpha   90.00
_cell.angle_beta   90.00
_cell.angle_gamma   90.00
#
_symmetry.space_group_name_H-M   'P 1'
#
loop_
_entity.id
_entity.type
_entity.pdbx_description
1 polymer ?
#
loop_
_entity_poly.entity_id
_entity_poly.type
_entity_poly.pdbx_seq_one_letter_code
_entity_poly.pdbx_strand_id
1 'polypeptide(L)'
;MDSVKKILVQNPVIFSLAISTLREKMCVLSRRFGEDAAKSIVVGCPNVVNLGDANVQQKLDVLTNFFGTDDEVKNVLMRQPTLLAYAAERLKGRLNILDGLDMVDKIAWTISLTEEKWDAWYVQQSNE
;
A
#
# COMPACT_ATOMS: atom_id res chain seq x y z
N MET A 1 13.69 3.30 17.99
CA MET A 1 12.40 2.84 18.55
C MET A 1 12.22 1.42 18.04
N ASP A 2 12.21 0.41 18.91
CA ASP A 2 12.16 -1.01 18.50
C ASP A 2 11.00 -1.22 17.51
N SER A 3 11.28 -1.77 16.32
CA SER A 3 10.27 -1.98 15.27
C SER A 3 9.05 -2.74 15.78
N VAL A 4 9.26 -3.62 16.78
CA VAL A 4 8.20 -4.32 17.51
C VAL A 4 7.31 -3.35 18.29
N LYS A 5 7.86 -2.42 19.07
CA LYS A 5 7.07 -1.43 19.82
C LYS A 5 6.21 -0.58 18.89
N LYS A 6 6.72 -0.20 17.72
CA LYS A 6 5.96 0.54 16.71
C LYS A 6 4.76 -0.27 16.21
N ILE A 7 4.98 -1.54 15.87
CA ILE A 7 3.91 -2.47 15.46
C ILE A 7 2.84 -2.57 16.54
N LEU A 8 3.25 -2.73 17.81
CA LEU A 8 2.32 -2.88 18.94
C LEU A 8 1.45 -1.66 19.17
N VAL A 9 2.00 -0.46 19.02
CA VAL A 9 1.25 0.80 19.16
C VAL A 9 0.28 1.01 18.00
N GLN A 10 0.70 0.66 16.78
CA GLN A 10 -0.10 0.90 15.57
C GLN A 10 -1.16 -0.17 15.31
N ASN A 11 -0.90 -1.42 15.73
CA ASN A 11 -1.80 -2.55 15.54
C ASN A 11 -1.81 -3.45 16.79
N PRO A 12 -2.48 -3.03 17.89
CA PRO A 12 -2.59 -3.84 19.10
C PRO A 12 -3.39 -5.14 18.85
N VAL A 13 -4.21 -5.18 17.80
CA VAL A 13 -5.01 -6.33 17.37
C VAL A 13 -4.12 -7.50 16.94
N ILE A 14 -2.83 -7.28 16.68
CA ILE A 14 -1.88 -8.36 16.34
C ILE A 14 -1.81 -9.48 17.40
N PHE A 15 -2.06 -9.16 18.68
CA PHE A 15 -2.11 -10.17 19.76
C PHE A 15 -3.33 -11.09 19.69
N SER A 16 -4.40 -10.65 19.02
CA SER A 16 -5.60 -11.47 18.83
C SER A 16 -5.49 -12.45 17.66
N LEU A 17 -4.47 -12.28 16.80
CA LEU A 17 -4.27 -13.12 15.63
C LEU A 17 -3.41 -14.35 15.96
N ALA A 18 -3.77 -15.48 15.36
CA ALA A 18 -2.95 -16.68 15.44
C ALA A 18 -1.60 -16.49 14.70
N ILE A 19 -0.53 -17.05 15.26
CA ILE A 19 0.82 -17.00 14.66
C ILE A 19 0.84 -17.63 13.27
N SER A 20 0.05 -18.69 13.04
CA SER A 20 -0.13 -19.31 11.72
C SER A 20 -0.67 -18.31 10.69
N THR A 21 -1.72 -17.58 11.06
CA THR A 21 -2.32 -16.55 10.21
C THR A 21 -1.35 -15.41 9.91
N LEU A 22 -0.52 -14.99 10.89
CA LEU A 22 0.50 -13.98 10.64
C LEU A 22 1.57 -14.47 9.66
N ARG A 23 2.00 -15.73 9.80
CA ARG A 23 3.01 -16.34 8.92
C ARG A 23 2.50 -16.47 7.48
N GLU A 24 1.28 -16.91 7.30
CA GLU A 24 0.65 -17.04 5.97
C GLU A 24 0.57 -15.68 5.27
N LYS A 25 0.14 -14.64 5.99
CA LYS A 25 0.05 -13.28 5.44
C LYS A 25 1.40 -12.68 5.09
N MET A 26 2.41 -12.88 5.94
CA MET A 26 3.78 -12.50 5.62
C MET A 26 4.32 -13.28 4.42
N CYS A 27 3.87 -14.52 4.19
CA CYS A 27 4.29 -15.35 3.07
C CYS A 27 3.91 -14.72 1.72
N VAL A 28 2.73 -14.08 1.61
CA VAL A 28 2.30 -13.41 0.36
C VAL A 28 3.28 -12.29 -0.04
N LEU A 29 3.60 -11.39 0.88
CA LEU A 29 4.57 -10.31 0.62
C LEU A 29 5.99 -10.83 0.41
N SER A 30 6.39 -11.84 1.19
CA SER A 30 7.73 -12.42 1.12
C SER A 30 7.97 -13.17 -0.18
N ARG A 31 6.95 -13.85 -0.72
CA ARG A 31 7.03 -14.54 -2.02
C ARG A 31 7.24 -13.57 -3.18
N ARG A 32 6.68 -12.37 -3.10
CA ARG A 32 6.72 -11.39 -4.20
C ARG A 32 7.92 -10.46 -4.14
N PHE A 33 8.32 -10.02 -2.94
CA PHE A 33 9.39 -9.01 -2.78
C PHE A 33 10.61 -9.49 -1.98
N GLY A 34 10.58 -10.71 -1.45
CA GLY A 34 11.57 -11.22 -0.50
C GLY A 34 11.24 -10.87 0.96
N GLU A 35 11.84 -11.62 1.90
CA GLU A 35 11.53 -11.49 3.32
C GLU A 35 11.87 -10.11 3.91
N ASP A 36 13.00 -9.52 3.51
CA ASP A 36 13.47 -8.27 4.11
C ASP A 36 12.61 -7.07 3.69
N ALA A 37 12.20 -7.05 2.43
CA ALA A 37 11.24 -6.07 1.93
C ALA A 37 9.88 -6.24 2.61
N ALA A 38 9.40 -7.49 2.75
CA ALA A 38 8.14 -7.77 3.44
C ALA A 38 8.17 -7.30 4.90
N LYS A 39 9.25 -7.55 5.63
CA LYS A 39 9.44 -7.07 7.02
C LYS A 39 9.38 -5.54 7.06
N SER A 40 10.08 -4.85 6.16
CA SER A 40 10.10 -3.38 6.10
C SER A 40 8.71 -2.80 5.85
N ILE A 41 7.98 -3.37 4.89
CA ILE A 41 6.60 -2.97 4.54
C ILE A 41 5.67 -3.16 5.74
N VAL A 42 5.73 -4.32 6.41
CA VAL A 42 4.90 -4.60 7.60
C VAL A 42 5.23 -3.65 8.76
N VAL A 43 6.50 -3.31 8.98
CA VAL A 43 6.89 -2.34 10.03
C VAL A 43 6.35 -0.93 9.73
N GLY A 44 6.22 -0.56 8.45
CA GLY A 44 5.65 0.73 8.06
C GLY A 44 4.12 0.75 7.98
N CYS A 45 3.49 -0.38 7.70
CA CYS A 45 2.03 -0.55 7.73
C CYS A 45 1.64 -1.87 8.41
N PRO A 46 1.62 -1.91 9.74
CA PRO A 46 1.33 -3.14 10.48
C PRO A 46 -0.09 -3.68 10.24
N ASN A 47 -1.01 -2.81 9.82
CA ASN A 47 -2.38 -3.19 9.50
C ASN A 47 -2.51 -4.09 8.27
N VAL A 48 -1.46 -4.20 7.44
CA VAL A 48 -1.47 -5.11 6.27
C VAL A 48 -1.70 -6.56 6.70
N VAL A 49 -1.23 -6.95 7.89
CA VAL A 49 -1.42 -8.30 8.43
C VAL A 49 -2.84 -8.55 8.94
N ASN A 50 -3.69 -7.52 9.00
CA ASN A 50 -5.10 -7.69 9.33
C ASN A 50 -5.93 -7.93 8.06
N LEU A 51 -5.44 -7.54 6.88
CA LEU A 51 -6.11 -7.75 5.61
C LEU A 51 -6.09 -9.24 5.22
N GLY A 52 -7.08 -9.67 4.43
CA GLY A 52 -7.08 -11.01 3.84
C GLY A 52 -6.14 -11.10 2.63
N ASP A 53 -5.61 -12.29 2.37
CA ASP A 53 -4.61 -12.53 1.32
C ASP A 53 -5.08 -12.06 -0.06
N ALA A 54 -6.32 -12.38 -0.42
CA ALA A 54 -6.92 -11.94 -1.68
C ALA A 54 -6.97 -10.41 -1.80
N ASN A 55 -7.21 -9.70 -0.70
CA ASN A 55 -7.26 -8.24 -0.69
C ASN A 55 -5.85 -7.64 -0.83
N VAL A 56 -4.84 -8.25 -0.18
CA VAL A 56 -3.44 -7.83 -0.37
C VAL A 56 -3.02 -8.08 -1.82
N GLN A 57 -3.28 -9.28 -2.36
CA GLN A 57 -2.96 -9.62 -3.74
C GLN A 57 -3.62 -8.66 -4.74
N GLN A 58 -4.93 -8.40 -4.59
CA GLN A 58 -5.63 -7.46 -5.46
C GLN A 58 -4.97 -6.07 -5.46
N LYS A 59 -4.55 -5.55 -4.30
CA LYS A 59 -3.85 -4.25 -4.23
C LYS A 59 -2.47 -4.30 -4.89
N LEU A 60 -1.73 -5.39 -4.72
CA LEU A 60 -0.43 -5.58 -5.36
C LEU A 60 -0.57 -5.69 -6.88
N ASP A 61 -1.59 -6.38 -7.37
CA ASP A 61 -1.86 -6.50 -8.80
C ASP A 61 -2.26 -5.15 -9.41
N VAL A 62 -3.08 -4.36 -8.71
CA VAL A 62 -3.36 -2.98 -9.08
C VAL A 62 -2.05 -2.19 -9.20
N LEU A 63 -1.20 -2.19 -8.18
CA LEU A 63 0.07 -1.46 -8.24
C LEU A 63 0.97 -1.95 -9.36
N THR A 64 1.05 -3.26 -9.59
CA THR A 64 1.88 -3.85 -10.65
C THR A 64 1.40 -3.43 -12.04
N ASN A 65 0.09 -3.32 -12.25
CA ASN A 65 -0.46 -2.88 -13.53
C ASN A 65 -0.07 -1.44 -13.89
N PHE A 66 0.12 -0.55 -12.92
CA PHE A 66 0.50 0.84 -13.16
C PHE A 66 2.01 1.08 -13.09
N PHE A 67 2.71 0.41 -12.19
CA PHE A 67 4.15 0.57 -12.02
C PHE A 67 4.96 -0.38 -12.90
N GLY A 68 4.35 -1.34 -13.60
CA GLY A 68 5.02 -2.20 -14.57
C GLY A 68 5.71 -3.42 -13.96
N THR A 69 6.62 -3.23 -13.01
CA THR A 69 7.40 -4.34 -12.42
C THR A 69 7.21 -4.50 -10.91
N ASP A 70 7.37 -5.73 -10.41
CA ASP A 70 7.36 -6.00 -8.97
C ASP A 70 8.49 -5.24 -8.23
N ASP A 71 9.60 -4.92 -8.89
CA ASP A 71 10.69 -4.13 -8.30
C ASP A 71 10.31 -2.65 -8.13
N GLU A 72 9.59 -2.07 -9.08
CA GLU A 72 9.06 -0.70 -8.96
C GLU A 72 7.98 -0.63 -7.88
N VAL A 73 7.07 -1.61 -7.85
CA VAL A 73 6.08 -1.75 -6.78
C VAL A 73 6.77 -1.88 -5.42
N LYS A 74 7.81 -2.72 -5.30
CA LYS A 74 8.61 -2.86 -4.08
C LYS A 74 9.22 -1.53 -3.66
N ASN A 75 9.81 -0.77 -4.58
CA ASN A 75 10.42 0.53 -4.28
C ASN A 75 9.39 1.54 -3.77
N VAL A 76 8.21 1.59 -4.39
CA VAL A 76 7.11 2.47 -3.97
C VAL A 76 6.59 2.05 -2.60
N LEU A 77 6.35 0.75 -2.38
CA LEU A 77 5.87 0.23 -1.10
C LEU A 77 6.88 0.37 0.03
N MET A 78 8.19 0.28 -0.25
CA MET A 78 9.21 0.55 0.76
C MET A 78 9.23 2.02 1.21
N ARG A 79 8.94 2.95 0.30
CA ARG A 79 8.83 4.38 0.62
C ARG A 79 7.50 4.69 1.31
N GLN A 80 6.43 4.05 0.88
CA GLN A 80 5.09 4.27 1.41
C GLN A 80 4.27 2.98 1.57
N PRO A 81 4.50 2.24 2.66
CA PRO A 81 3.75 1.03 2.98
C PRO A 81 2.25 1.29 3.19
N THR A 82 1.88 2.52 3.54
CA THR A 82 0.49 2.92 3.83
C THR A 82 -0.42 2.86 2.61
N LEU A 83 0.11 2.74 1.38
CA LEU A 83 -0.69 2.48 0.18
C LEU A 83 -1.56 1.23 0.36
N LEU A 84 -1.04 0.19 1.01
CA LEU A 84 -1.78 -1.05 1.26
C LEU A 84 -2.90 -0.89 2.30
N ALA A 85 -2.98 0.23 3.02
CA ALA A 85 -4.06 0.50 3.97
C ALA A 85 -5.34 1.01 3.27
N TYR A 86 -5.23 1.61 2.08
CA TYR A 86 -6.39 2.14 1.35
C TYR A 86 -7.15 1.04 0.63
N ALA A 87 -8.43 1.29 0.31
CA ALA A 87 -9.24 0.37 -0.49
C ALA A 87 -8.65 0.19 -1.89
N ALA A 88 -8.73 -1.02 -2.45
CA ALA A 88 -8.24 -1.33 -3.79
C ALA A 88 -8.89 -0.43 -4.86
N GLU A 89 -10.20 -0.18 -4.73
CA GLU A 89 -10.94 0.72 -5.64
C GLU A 89 -10.43 2.17 -5.57
N ARG A 90 -10.06 2.66 -4.38
CA ARG A 90 -9.48 4.01 -4.23
C ARG A 90 -8.12 4.10 -4.92
N LEU A 91 -7.27 3.09 -4.71
CA LEU A 91 -5.96 3.02 -5.38
C LEU A 91 -6.14 3.01 -6.89
N LYS A 92 -6.99 2.12 -7.40
CA LYS A 92 -7.25 1.97 -8.84
C LYS A 92 -7.82 3.24 -9.45
N GLY A 93 -8.81 3.86 -8.81
CA GLY A 93 -9.43 5.10 -9.30
C GLY A 93 -8.44 6.25 -9.40
N ARG A 94 -7.61 6.45 -8.37
CA ARG A 94 -6.59 7.51 -8.39
C ARG A 94 -5.46 7.22 -9.35
N LEU A 95 -4.99 5.98 -9.41
CA LEU A 95 -3.94 5.58 -10.34
C LEU A 95 -4.38 5.72 -11.80
N ASN A 96 -5.62 5.36 -12.16
CA ASN A 96 -6.14 5.60 -13.51
C ASN A 96 -6.09 7.07 -13.93
N ILE A 97 -6.48 7.97 -13.02
CA ILE A 97 -6.45 9.41 -13.30
C ILE A 97 -5.01 9.90 -13.42
N LEU A 98 -4.12 9.48 -12.52
CA LEU A 98 -2.71 9.86 -12.56
C LEU A 98 -1.99 9.31 -13.78
N ASP A 99 -2.30 8.08 -14.20
CA ASP A 99 -1.77 7.45 -15.41
C ASP A 99 -2.17 8.24 -16.66
N GLY A 100 -3.43 8.64 -16.76
CA GLY A 100 -3.89 9.52 -17.85
C GLY A 100 -3.24 10.92 -17.88
N LEU A 101 -2.61 11.33 -16.78
CA LEU A 101 -1.86 12.59 -16.66
C LEU A 101 -0.34 12.39 -16.73
N ASP A 102 0.16 11.15 -16.84
CA ASP A 102 1.59 10.80 -16.72
C ASP A 102 2.22 11.20 -15.36
N MET A 103 1.45 11.00 -14.27
CA MET A 103 1.78 11.45 -12.91
C MET A 103 1.62 10.35 -11.85
N VAL A 104 1.81 9.08 -12.24
CA VAL A 104 1.60 7.91 -11.35
C VAL A 104 2.44 8.00 -10.07
N ASP A 105 3.60 8.66 -10.12
CA ASP A 105 4.48 8.93 -8.98
C ASP A 105 3.81 9.77 -7.86
N LYS A 106 2.84 10.62 -8.21
CA LYS A 106 2.11 11.46 -7.26
C LYS A 106 1.10 10.68 -6.41
N ILE A 107 0.88 9.38 -6.67
CA ILE A 107 -0.05 8.55 -5.87
C ILE A 107 0.28 8.60 -4.38
N ALA A 108 1.56 8.72 -4.07
CA ALA A 108 2.09 8.71 -2.72
C ALA A 108 1.37 9.71 -1.78
N TRP A 109 1.37 10.99 -2.14
CA TRP A 109 0.71 12.00 -1.32
C TRP A 109 -0.77 12.13 -1.68
N THR A 110 -1.11 12.00 -2.96
CA THR A 110 -2.48 12.25 -3.41
C THR A 110 -3.47 11.24 -2.85
N ILE A 111 -3.11 9.97 -2.61
CA ILE A 111 -4.01 8.92 -2.06
C ILE A 111 -4.66 9.29 -0.72
N SER A 112 -4.01 10.18 0.03
CA SER A 112 -4.46 10.66 1.34
C SER A 112 -5.42 11.85 1.29
N LEU A 113 -5.56 12.52 0.14
CA LEU A 113 -6.48 13.65 -0.02
C LEU A 113 -7.92 13.19 0.18
N THR A 114 -8.73 14.06 0.78
CA THR A 114 -10.21 13.93 0.75
C THR A 114 -10.72 14.04 -0.69
N GLU A 115 -11.95 13.64 -0.95
CA GLU A 115 -12.54 13.78 -2.29
C GLU A 115 -12.58 15.26 -2.72
N GLU A 116 -13.03 16.16 -1.84
CA GLU A 116 -13.05 17.62 -2.14
C GLU A 116 -11.68 18.17 -2.56
N LYS A 117 -10.61 17.80 -1.85
CA LYS A 117 -9.25 18.26 -2.17
C LYS A 117 -8.71 17.59 -3.42
N TRP A 118 -9.07 16.32 -3.65
CA TRP A 118 -8.70 15.59 -4.85
C TRP A 118 -9.36 16.21 -6.09
N ASP A 119 -10.65 16.52 -6.02
CA ASP A 119 -11.39 17.14 -7.12
C ASP A 119 -10.84 18.54 -7.44
N ALA A 120 -10.59 19.35 -6.41
CA ALA A 120 -9.98 20.68 -6.59
C ALA A 120 -8.60 20.58 -7.24
N TRP A 121 -7.77 19.62 -6.81
CA TRP A 121 -6.46 19.37 -7.39
C TRP A 121 -6.56 18.90 -8.85
N TYR A 122 -7.47 17.97 -9.15
CA TYR A 122 -7.66 17.44 -10.50
C TYR A 122 -8.12 18.52 -11.49
N VAL A 123 -9.04 19.40 -11.08
CA VAL A 123 -9.48 20.55 -11.88
C VAL A 123 -8.32 21.51 -12.17
N GLN A 124 -7.41 21.72 -11.22
CA GLN A 124 -6.22 22.56 -11.45
C GLN A 124 -5.31 21.95 -12.52
N GLN A 125 -5.10 20.64 -12.52
CA GLN A 125 -4.23 19.97 -13.51
C GLN A 125 -4.88 19.83 -14.90
N SER A 126 -6.22 19.83 -14.98
CA SER A 126 -6.94 19.72 -16.27
C SER A 126 -7.05 21.05 -17.03
N ASN A 127 -6.72 22.17 -16.37
CA ASN A 127 -6.78 23.53 -16.95
C ASN A 127 -5.39 24.06 -17.35
N GLU A 128 -4.33 23.27 -17.18
CA GLU A 128 -2.96 23.54 -17.64
C GLU A 128 -2.69 22.83 -18.98
#